data_AF-A0A850B822-F1
#
_entry.id   AF-A0A850B822-F1
#
_cell.length_a   1.000
_cell.length_b   1.000
_cell.length_c   1.000
_cell.angle_alpha   90.00
_cell.angle_beta   90.00
_cell.angle_gamma   90.00
#
_symmetry.space_group_name_H-M   'P 1'
#
loop_
_entity.id
_entity.type
_entity.pdbx_description
1 polymer ?
#
loop_
_entity_poly.entity_id
_entity_poly.type
_entity_poly.pdbx_seq_one_letter_code
_entity_poly.pdbx_strand_id
1 'polypeptide(L)'
;RAQGPARDHLRKLYEQIGAHREHAALYLREAAGAADDAARFEPLRRAGELLLVSAGDAEASVEPLETALRIKPGDHETTVLLSDAYTATGRLQEATDLINAAIATHKNRRSREVAVLQHRMARVAAAAGDRSVEMAWLGVAFEADMQNGQIAAELANTAMDLNENEIALKALRGITMMKNPAPMGRAMAYLRQGMIAHRQGDTRRAAILAKKAQTEDPELAEAKEFLQQIGAG
;
A
#
# COMPACT_ATOMS: atom_id res chain seq x y z
N ARG A 1 -35.02 -20.07 -7.59
CA ARG A 1 -33.93 -20.54 -6.69
C ARG A 1 -33.19 -21.69 -7.38
N ALA A 2 -32.08 -21.38 -8.09
CA ALA A 2 -31.06 -22.32 -8.59
C ALA A 2 -29.86 -21.56 -9.21
N GLN A 3 -29.49 -20.38 -8.69
CA GLN A 3 -28.55 -19.46 -9.36
C GLN A 3 -27.17 -19.31 -8.68
N GLY A 4 -26.98 -19.86 -7.47
CA GLY A 4 -25.72 -19.74 -6.71
C GLY A 4 -24.53 -20.51 -7.30
N PRO A 5 -24.61 -21.84 -7.51
CA PRO A 5 -23.44 -22.64 -7.85
C PRO A 5 -22.89 -22.39 -9.27
N ALA A 6 -23.73 -21.95 -10.21
CA ALA A 6 -23.32 -21.60 -11.57
C ALA A 6 -22.56 -20.26 -11.65
N ARG A 7 -22.96 -19.27 -10.83
CA ARG A 7 -22.25 -17.98 -10.74
C ARG A 7 -20.88 -18.14 -10.06
N ASP A 8 -20.80 -18.96 -9.02
CA ASP A 8 -19.54 -19.23 -8.33
C ASP A 8 -18.53 -19.99 -9.20
N HIS A 9 -19.00 -20.91 -10.05
CA HIS A 9 -18.15 -21.59 -11.03
C HIS A 9 -17.63 -20.64 -12.11
N LEU A 10 -18.50 -19.77 -12.64
CA LEU A 10 -18.14 -18.81 -13.68
C LEU A 10 -17.16 -17.76 -13.15
N ARG A 11 -17.32 -17.32 -11.90
CA ARG A 11 -16.38 -16.47 -11.15
C ARG A 11 -14.97 -17.06 -11.11
N LYS A 12 -14.83 -18.32 -10.68
CA LYS A 12 -13.53 -19.01 -10.63
C LYS A 12 -12.90 -19.17 -12.01
N LEU A 13 -13.72 -19.41 -13.05
CA LEU A 13 -13.26 -19.52 -14.43
C LEU A 13 -12.71 -18.18 -14.96
N TYR A 14 -13.39 -17.07 -14.68
CA TYR A 14 -12.91 -15.76 -15.10
C TYR A 14 -11.63 -15.32 -14.38
N GLU A 15 -11.48 -15.66 -13.11
CA GLU A 15 -10.22 -15.50 -12.37
C GLU A 15 -9.09 -16.33 -12.98
N GLN A 16 -9.39 -17.55 -13.48
CA GLN A 16 -8.40 -18.45 -14.08
C GLN A 16 -7.95 -18.05 -15.49
N ILE A 17 -8.81 -17.40 -16.29
CA ILE A 17 -8.49 -17.02 -17.68
C ILE A 17 -8.10 -15.54 -17.84
N GLY A 18 -8.03 -14.77 -16.74
CA GLY A 18 -7.68 -13.34 -16.76
C GLY A 18 -8.80 -12.43 -17.30
N ALA A 19 -10.03 -12.92 -17.39
CA ALA A 19 -11.20 -12.19 -17.90
C ALA A 19 -11.85 -11.35 -16.79
N HIS A 20 -11.04 -10.47 -16.18
CA HIS A 20 -11.43 -9.71 -14.99
C HIS A 20 -12.51 -8.66 -15.28
N ARG A 21 -12.57 -8.11 -16.49
CA ARG A 21 -13.62 -7.17 -16.91
C ARG A 21 -14.98 -7.87 -17.04
N GLU A 22 -15.00 -9.06 -17.61
CA GLU A 22 -16.19 -9.88 -17.77
C GLU A 22 -16.74 -10.33 -16.41
N HIS A 23 -15.83 -10.65 -15.47
CA HIS A 23 -16.21 -10.93 -14.10
C HIS A 23 -16.83 -9.72 -13.41
N ALA A 24 -16.23 -8.53 -13.54
CA ALA A 24 -16.81 -7.30 -13.01
C ALA A 24 -18.18 -7.01 -13.63
N ALA A 25 -18.36 -7.26 -14.92
CA ALA A 25 -19.64 -7.07 -15.61
C ALA A 25 -20.77 -7.94 -15.05
N LEU A 26 -20.47 -9.13 -14.50
CA LEU A 26 -21.47 -9.94 -13.80
C LEU A 26 -21.99 -9.24 -12.53
N TYR A 27 -21.09 -8.66 -11.75
CA TYR A 27 -21.46 -7.92 -10.55
C TYR A 27 -22.22 -6.63 -10.88
N LEU A 28 -21.86 -5.93 -11.96
CA LEU A 28 -22.62 -4.77 -12.43
C LEU A 28 -24.04 -5.14 -12.86
N ARG A 29 -24.22 -6.28 -13.55
CA ARG A 29 -25.55 -6.81 -13.89
C ARG A 29 -26.34 -7.20 -12.65
N GLU A 30 -25.68 -7.77 -11.64
CA GLU A 30 -26.30 -8.09 -10.36
C GLU A 30 -26.76 -6.82 -9.63
N ALA A 31 -25.93 -5.78 -9.58
CA ALA A 31 -26.31 -4.47 -9.05
C ALA A 31 -27.50 -3.88 -9.80
N ALA A 32 -27.52 -3.95 -11.13
CA ALA A 32 -28.62 -3.41 -11.94
C ALA A 32 -29.96 -4.13 -11.70
N GLY A 33 -29.94 -5.40 -11.32
CA GLY A 33 -31.12 -6.21 -11.01
C GLY A 33 -31.49 -6.27 -9.52
N ALA A 34 -30.77 -5.56 -8.65
CA ALA A 34 -31.01 -5.57 -7.22
C ALA A 34 -32.30 -4.82 -6.85
N ALA A 35 -32.96 -5.24 -5.76
CA ALA A 35 -34.28 -4.73 -5.38
C ALA A 35 -34.25 -3.33 -4.76
N ASP A 36 -33.15 -2.96 -4.12
CA ASP A 36 -32.95 -1.68 -3.45
C ASP A 36 -31.46 -1.30 -3.42
N ASP A 37 -31.17 -0.07 -2.99
CA ASP A 37 -29.80 0.44 -2.90
C ASP A 37 -28.92 -0.36 -1.93
N ALA A 38 -29.46 -0.86 -0.82
CA ALA A 38 -28.68 -1.68 0.11
C ALA A 38 -28.20 -2.99 -0.55
N ALA A 39 -29.02 -3.62 -1.37
CA ALA A 39 -28.68 -4.82 -2.14
C ALA A 39 -27.72 -4.52 -3.30
N ARG A 40 -27.61 -3.26 -3.76
CA ARG A 40 -26.66 -2.83 -4.81
C ARG A 40 -25.24 -2.68 -4.29
N PHE A 41 -25.08 -2.38 -3.00
CA PHE A 41 -23.79 -2.01 -2.40
C PHE A 41 -22.67 -3.03 -2.68
N GLU A 42 -22.85 -4.30 -2.28
CA GLU A 42 -21.77 -5.29 -2.42
C GLU A 42 -21.42 -5.62 -3.87
N PRO A 43 -22.38 -5.85 -4.77
CA PRO A 43 -22.05 -6.04 -6.18
C PRO A 43 -21.30 -4.84 -6.79
N LEU A 44 -21.69 -3.60 -6.47
CA LEU A 44 -20.98 -2.41 -6.97
C LEU A 44 -19.55 -2.33 -6.43
N ARG A 45 -19.36 -2.54 -5.13
CA ARG A 45 -18.03 -2.52 -4.51
C ARG A 45 -17.11 -3.60 -5.10
N ARG A 46 -17.62 -4.82 -5.30
CA ARG A 46 -16.86 -5.92 -5.91
C ARG A 46 -16.55 -5.69 -7.38
N ALA A 47 -17.47 -5.11 -8.14
CA ALA A 47 -17.21 -4.71 -9.52
C ALA A 47 -16.07 -3.69 -9.58
N GLY A 48 -16.15 -2.64 -8.75
CA GLY A 48 -15.13 -1.60 -8.65
C GLY A 48 -13.75 -2.17 -8.26
N GLU A 49 -13.70 -3.01 -7.23
CA GLU A 49 -12.47 -3.69 -6.80
C GLU A 49 -11.84 -4.51 -7.95
N LEU A 50 -12.64 -5.31 -8.66
CA LEU A 50 -12.14 -6.14 -9.77
C LEU A 50 -11.63 -5.29 -10.93
N LEU A 51 -12.35 -4.22 -11.29
CA LEU A 51 -11.96 -3.31 -12.35
C LEU A 51 -10.62 -2.63 -12.00
N LEU A 52 -10.49 -2.14 -10.77
CA LEU A 52 -9.29 -1.46 -10.32
C LEU A 52 -8.09 -2.40 -10.16
N VAL A 53 -8.25 -3.46 -9.37
CA VAL A 53 -7.13 -4.29 -8.88
C VAL A 53 -6.74 -5.36 -9.88
N SER A 54 -7.74 -6.02 -10.51
CA SER A 54 -7.48 -7.18 -11.37
C SER A 54 -7.46 -6.82 -12.86
N ALA A 55 -8.37 -5.95 -13.32
CA ALA A 55 -8.41 -5.53 -14.71
C ALA A 55 -7.46 -4.35 -15.02
N GLY A 56 -6.96 -3.64 -14.00
CA GLY A 56 -6.14 -2.44 -14.17
C GLY A 56 -6.89 -1.27 -14.82
N ASP A 57 -8.22 -1.32 -14.82
CA ASP A 57 -9.10 -0.34 -15.45
C ASP A 57 -9.65 0.62 -14.40
N ALA A 58 -8.77 1.52 -13.95
CA ALA A 58 -9.09 2.48 -12.90
C ALA A 58 -10.28 3.36 -13.29
N GLU A 59 -10.34 3.84 -14.54
CA GLU A 59 -11.43 4.69 -15.02
C GLU A 59 -12.79 3.99 -14.90
N ALA A 60 -12.89 2.75 -15.37
CA ALA A 60 -14.14 1.98 -15.27
C ALA A 60 -14.55 1.66 -13.82
N SER A 61 -13.59 1.62 -12.89
CA SER A 61 -13.88 1.34 -11.48
C SER A 61 -14.54 2.49 -10.74
N VAL A 62 -14.41 3.73 -11.23
CA VAL A 62 -14.80 4.93 -10.49
C VAL A 62 -16.31 5.00 -10.25
N GLU A 63 -17.14 4.90 -11.29
CA GLU A 63 -18.60 5.06 -11.14
C GLU A 63 -19.22 4.00 -10.20
N PRO A 64 -18.87 2.70 -10.30
CA PRO A 64 -19.35 1.71 -9.35
C PRO A 64 -18.97 2.01 -7.90
N LEU A 65 -17.72 2.48 -7.67
CA LEU A 65 -17.22 2.82 -6.34
C LEU A 65 -17.84 4.11 -5.78
N GLU A 66 -18.04 5.14 -6.61
CA GLU A 66 -18.77 6.36 -6.23
C GLU A 66 -20.21 6.02 -5.81
N THR A 67 -20.89 5.16 -6.57
CA THR A 67 -22.26 4.72 -6.26
C THR A 67 -22.29 3.87 -5.00
N ALA A 68 -21.37 2.92 -4.82
CA ALA A 68 -21.26 2.12 -3.60
C ALA A 68 -21.03 2.99 -2.35
N LEU A 69 -20.14 3.98 -2.43
CA LEU A 69 -19.85 4.86 -1.31
C LEU A 69 -21.03 5.79 -0.97
N ARG A 70 -21.81 6.21 -1.99
CA ARG A 70 -23.04 6.99 -1.77
C ARG A 70 -24.10 6.20 -1.01
N ILE A 71 -24.21 4.90 -1.26
CA ILE A 71 -25.15 4.00 -0.57
C ILE A 71 -24.73 3.82 0.89
N LYS A 72 -23.43 3.63 1.14
CA LYS A 72 -22.89 3.45 2.49
C LYS A 72 -21.77 4.45 2.79
N PRO A 73 -22.12 5.71 3.10
CA PRO A 73 -21.13 6.72 3.46
C PRO A 73 -20.31 6.26 4.67
N GLY A 74 -18.99 6.32 4.56
CA GLY A 74 -18.07 5.90 5.63
C GLY A 74 -17.66 4.43 5.59
N ASP A 75 -18.03 3.67 4.55
CA ASP A 75 -17.43 2.36 4.32
C ASP A 75 -15.93 2.49 4.02
N HIS A 76 -15.10 1.96 4.91
CA HIS A 76 -13.64 2.12 4.84
C HIS A 76 -13.04 1.50 3.58
N GLU A 77 -13.44 0.27 3.25
CA GLU A 77 -12.90 -0.46 2.09
C GLU A 77 -13.24 0.26 0.78
N THR A 78 -14.50 0.71 0.62
CA THR A 78 -14.93 1.46 -0.56
C THR A 78 -14.22 2.81 -0.67
N THR A 79 -13.98 3.50 0.46
CA THR A 79 -13.21 4.75 0.52
C THR A 79 -11.79 4.54 0.01
N VAL A 80 -11.11 3.47 0.47
CA VAL A 80 -9.75 3.13 0.04
C VAL A 80 -9.71 2.84 -1.47
N LEU A 81 -10.60 1.99 -1.96
CA LEU A 81 -10.68 1.64 -3.39
C LEU A 81 -10.94 2.86 -4.26
N LEU A 82 -11.90 3.71 -3.89
CA LEU A 82 -12.23 4.91 -4.66
C LEU A 82 -11.05 5.91 -4.65
N SER A 83 -10.35 6.05 -3.52
CA SER A 83 -9.16 6.90 -3.44
C SER A 83 -8.02 6.40 -4.35
N ASP A 84 -7.82 5.08 -4.44
CA ASP A 84 -6.85 4.48 -5.36
C ASP A 84 -7.26 4.70 -6.82
N ALA A 85 -8.55 4.55 -7.15
CA ALA A 85 -9.08 4.81 -8.50
C ALA A 85 -8.92 6.28 -8.92
N TYR A 86 -9.24 7.22 -8.03
CA TYR A 86 -9.01 8.65 -8.26
C TYR A 86 -7.52 8.97 -8.44
N THR A 87 -6.65 8.37 -7.63
CA THR A 87 -5.20 8.56 -7.78
C THR A 87 -4.71 8.06 -9.14
N ALA A 88 -5.12 6.86 -9.56
CA ALA A 88 -4.71 6.25 -10.81
C ALA A 88 -5.26 6.97 -12.06
N THR A 89 -6.37 7.68 -11.94
CA THR A 89 -6.98 8.48 -13.01
C THR A 89 -6.53 9.94 -13.02
N GLY A 90 -5.62 10.33 -12.11
CA GLY A 90 -5.13 11.71 -12.00
C GLY A 90 -6.12 12.69 -11.34
N ARG A 91 -7.23 12.18 -10.79
CA ARG A 91 -8.23 12.92 -9.99
C ARG A 91 -7.72 13.17 -8.57
N LEU A 92 -6.53 13.77 -8.46
CA LEU A 92 -5.77 13.84 -7.21
C LEU A 92 -6.49 14.65 -6.13
N GLN A 93 -7.15 15.76 -6.50
CA GLN A 93 -7.88 16.58 -5.55
C GLN A 93 -9.06 15.81 -4.93
N GLU A 94 -9.80 15.04 -5.73
CA GLU A 94 -10.92 14.24 -5.24
C GLU A 94 -10.44 13.10 -4.33
N ALA A 95 -9.28 12.49 -4.63
CA ALA A 95 -8.63 11.54 -3.74
C ALA A 95 -8.27 12.19 -2.39
N THR A 96 -7.63 13.37 -2.42
CA THR A 96 -7.26 14.12 -1.22
C THR A 96 -8.46 14.46 -0.35
N ASP A 97 -9.52 15.00 -0.95
CA ASP A 97 -10.73 15.41 -0.21
C ASP A 97 -11.44 14.21 0.42
N LEU A 98 -11.56 13.11 -0.32
CA LEU A 98 -12.15 11.86 0.16
C LEU A 98 -11.37 11.29 1.36
N ILE A 99 -10.03 11.21 1.25
CA ILE A 99 -9.19 10.67 2.32
C ILE A 99 -9.22 11.57 3.55
N ASN A 100 -9.16 12.89 3.38
CA ASN A 100 -9.23 13.84 4.51
C ASN A 100 -10.55 13.73 5.26
N ALA A 101 -11.68 13.66 4.54
CA ALA A 101 -12.98 13.45 5.14
C ALA A 101 -13.02 12.15 5.96
N ALA A 102 -12.46 11.06 5.42
CA ALA A 102 -12.40 9.79 6.12
C ALA A 102 -11.51 9.84 7.38
N ILE A 103 -10.31 10.42 7.30
CA ILE A 103 -9.40 10.58 8.46
C ILE A 103 -10.06 11.41 9.57
N ALA A 104 -10.79 12.47 9.22
CA ALA A 104 -11.47 13.34 10.19
C ALA A 104 -12.49 12.58 11.07
N THR A 105 -13.05 11.47 10.58
CA THR A 105 -13.97 10.63 11.36
C THR A 105 -13.29 9.88 12.52
N HIS A 106 -11.96 9.69 12.46
CA HIS A 106 -11.24 8.82 13.38
C HIS A 106 -10.80 9.48 14.72
N LYS A 107 -11.25 10.71 15.04
CA LYS A 107 -11.00 11.40 16.33
C LYS A 107 -9.56 11.26 16.86
N ASN A 108 -8.55 11.36 15.99
CA ASN A 108 -7.12 11.23 16.30
C ASN A 108 -6.68 9.88 16.92
N ARG A 109 -7.46 8.81 16.73
CA ARG A 109 -7.05 7.47 17.17
C ARG A 109 -6.03 6.88 16.20
N ARG A 110 -4.94 6.34 16.74
CA ARG A 110 -4.04 5.46 15.96
C ARG A 110 -4.76 4.13 15.74
N SER A 111 -4.93 3.75 14.49
CA SER A 111 -5.53 2.46 14.10
C SER A 111 -4.96 2.01 12.76
N ARG A 112 -5.13 0.72 12.44
CA ARG A 112 -4.74 0.17 11.12
C ARG A 112 -5.48 0.85 9.97
N GLU A 113 -6.77 1.13 10.14
CA GLU A 113 -7.57 1.84 9.12
C GLU A 113 -7.05 3.26 8.88
N VAL A 114 -6.69 3.99 9.94
CA VAL A 114 -6.08 5.32 9.81
C VAL A 114 -4.74 5.23 9.11
N ALA A 115 -3.90 4.24 9.44
CA ALA A 115 -2.63 4.02 8.76
C ALA A 115 -2.82 3.75 7.26
N VAL A 116 -3.85 2.98 6.88
CA VAL A 116 -4.19 2.73 5.47
C VAL A 116 -4.60 4.01 4.75
N LEU A 117 -5.46 4.84 5.35
CA LEU A 117 -5.86 6.13 4.76
C LEU A 117 -4.70 7.11 4.62
N GLN A 118 -3.87 7.23 5.66
CA GLN A 118 -2.67 8.08 5.62
C GLN A 118 -1.66 7.59 4.57
N HIS A 119 -1.51 6.28 4.41
CA HIS A 119 -0.72 5.70 3.34
C HIS A 119 -1.30 6.02 1.96
N ARG A 120 -2.63 6.03 1.77
CA ARG A 120 -3.24 6.51 0.52
C ARG A 120 -2.95 7.96 0.24
N MET A 121 -2.93 8.82 1.26
CA MET A 121 -2.53 10.22 1.08
C MET A 121 -1.07 10.35 0.61
N ALA A 122 -0.17 9.49 1.11
CA ALA A 122 1.19 9.43 0.57
C ALA A 122 1.22 9.05 -0.91
N ARG A 123 0.39 8.08 -1.34
CA ARG A 123 0.29 7.69 -2.76
C ARG A 123 -0.23 8.82 -3.65
N VAL A 124 -1.20 9.61 -3.16
CA VAL A 124 -1.68 10.82 -3.86
C VAL A 124 -0.54 11.83 -4.02
N ALA A 125 0.22 12.09 -2.96
CA ALA A 125 1.38 12.99 -3.02
C ALA A 125 2.48 12.49 -3.97
N ALA A 126 2.75 11.19 -3.97
CA ALA A 126 3.67 10.55 -4.91
C ALA A 126 3.20 10.75 -6.37
N ALA A 127 1.91 10.55 -6.64
CA ALA A 127 1.31 10.79 -7.97
C ALA A 127 1.36 12.27 -8.39
N ALA A 128 1.32 13.20 -7.42
CA ALA A 128 1.52 14.62 -7.66
C ALA A 128 3.01 15.01 -7.85
N GLY A 129 3.95 14.07 -7.64
CA GLY A 129 5.39 14.34 -7.68
C GLY A 129 5.94 15.03 -6.43
N ASP A 130 5.15 15.17 -5.37
CA ASP A 130 5.57 15.81 -4.11
C ASP A 130 6.15 14.78 -3.13
N ARG A 131 7.43 14.44 -3.35
CA ARG A 131 8.15 13.45 -2.53
C ARG A 131 8.26 13.88 -1.07
N SER A 132 8.34 15.17 -0.77
CA SER A 132 8.42 15.68 0.61
C SER A 132 7.11 15.45 1.36
N VAL A 133 5.97 15.74 0.72
CA VAL A 133 4.64 15.48 1.30
C VAL A 133 4.36 13.98 1.38
N GLU A 134 4.77 13.19 0.39
CA GLU A 134 4.71 11.73 0.44
C GLU A 134 5.42 11.18 1.68
N MET A 135 6.67 11.59 1.91
CA MET A 135 7.46 11.16 3.07
C MET A 135 6.77 11.53 4.39
N ALA A 136 6.23 12.75 4.49
CA ALA A 136 5.52 13.19 5.69
C ALA A 136 4.30 12.30 5.98
N TRP A 137 3.50 11.97 4.96
CA TRP A 137 2.35 11.08 5.10
C TRP A 137 2.74 9.63 5.43
N LEU A 138 3.78 9.10 4.81
CA LEU A 138 4.35 7.78 5.17
C LEU A 138 4.82 7.75 6.62
N GLY A 139 5.40 8.86 7.11
CA GLY A 139 5.84 9.02 8.49
C GLY A 139 4.70 8.90 9.49
N VAL A 140 3.60 9.63 9.27
CA VAL A 140 2.42 9.54 10.17
C VAL A 140 1.69 8.21 10.03
N ALA A 141 1.65 7.62 8.83
CA ALA A 141 1.06 6.31 8.59
C ALA A 141 1.84 5.21 9.36
N PHE A 142 3.17 5.28 9.37
CA PHE A 142 4.02 4.35 10.12
C PHE A 142 3.81 4.47 11.63
N GLU A 143 3.62 5.68 12.14
CA GLU A 143 3.29 5.92 13.54
C GLU A 143 1.92 5.37 13.96
N ALA A 144 0.97 5.32 13.02
CA ALA A 144 -0.36 4.76 13.24
C ALA A 144 -0.36 3.21 13.23
N ASP A 145 0.51 2.58 12.44
CA ASP A 145 0.71 1.12 12.42
C ASP A 145 2.18 0.72 12.21
N MET A 146 2.94 0.63 13.32
CA MET A 146 4.36 0.27 13.31
C MET A 146 4.64 -1.19 12.92
N GLN A 147 3.60 -2.01 12.71
CA GLN A 147 3.75 -3.39 12.23
C GLN A 147 3.42 -3.53 10.73
N ASN A 148 3.11 -2.43 10.05
CA ASN A 148 2.89 -2.44 8.61
C ASN A 148 4.21 -2.38 7.83
N GLY A 149 4.64 -3.55 7.34
CA GLY A 149 5.88 -3.71 6.58
C GLY A 149 5.93 -2.94 5.26
N GLN A 150 4.79 -2.76 4.60
CA GLN A 150 4.72 -2.00 3.35
C GLN A 150 5.02 -0.52 3.61
N ILE A 151 4.31 0.10 4.56
CA ILE A 151 4.49 1.51 4.91
C ILE A 151 5.92 1.78 5.38
N ALA A 152 6.48 0.89 6.22
CA ALA A 152 7.86 1.05 6.69
C ALA A 152 8.89 0.96 5.56
N ALA A 153 8.71 0.03 4.61
CA ALA A 153 9.60 -0.12 3.47
C ALA A 153 9.54 1.10 2.53
N GLU A 154 8.34 1.59 2.23
CA GLU A 154 8.14 2.80 1.43
C GLU A 154 8.73 4.04 2.13
N LEU A 155 8.45 4.23 3.43
CA LEU A 155 9.04 5.32 4.20
C LEU A 155 10.57 5.28 4.19
N ALA A 156 11.15 4.10 4.38
CA ALA A 156 12.60 3.92 4.33
C ALA A 156 13.18 4.28 2.96
N ASN A 157 12.56 3.82 1.86
CA ASN A 157 12.98 4.15 0.50
C ASN A 157 12.90 5.65 0.24
N THR A 158 11.72 6.24 0.44
CA THR A 158 11.47 7.66 0.15
C THR A 158 12.35 8.58 1.00
N ALA A 159 12.54 8.27 2.29
CA ALA A 159 13.45 9.03 3.14
C ALA A 159 14.92 8.88 2.72
N MET A 160 15.35 7.70 2.25
CA MET A 160 16.71 7.52 1.73
C MET A 160 16.94 8.33 0.44
N ASP A 161 15.96 8.36 -0.48
CA ASP A 161 16.02 9.14 -1.72
C ASP A 161 16.14 10.65 -1.43
N LEU A 162 15.44 11.12 -0.40
CA LEU A 162 15.47 12.50 0.07
C LEU A 162 16.67 12.84 0.96
N ASN A 163 17.55 11.86 1.26
CA ASN A 163 18.67 11.98 2.21
C ASN A 163 18.23 12.29 3.66
N GLU A 164 16.99 12.00 4.01
CA GLU A 164 16.40 12.14 5.34
C GLU A 164 16.77 10.94 6.22
N ASN A 165 18.07 10.86 6.53
CA ASN A 165 18.69 9.67 7.14
C ASN A 165 18.07 9.27 8.49
N GLU A 166 17.65 10.22 9.32
CA GLU A 166 17.05 9.90 10.63
C GLU A 166 15.70 9.18 10.48
N ILE A 167 14.87 9.66 9.56
CA ILE A 167 13.56 9.07 9.23
C ILE A 167 13.77 7.69 8.61
N ALA A 168 14.68 7.58 7.64
CA ALA A 168 15.03 6.31 7.01
C ALA A 168 15.49 5.27 8.06
N LEU A 169 16.42 5.65 8.94
CA LEU A 169 16.92 4.77 9.99
C LEU A 169 15.82 4.34 10.98
N LYS A 170 14.86 5.22 11.29
CA LYS A 170 13.72 4.87 12.14
C LYS A 170 12.85 3.79 11.48
N ALA A 171 12.50 3.96 10.21
CA ALA A 171 11.71 3.00 9.45
C ALA A 171 12.44 1.65 9.29
N LEU A 172 13.72 1.68 8.91
CA LEU A 172 14.57 0.49 8.76
C LEU A 172 14.71 -0.31 10.07
N ARG A 173 14.87 0.37 11.21
CA ARG A 173 14.85 -0.30 12.52
C ARG A 173 13.49 -0.93 12.80
N GLY A 174 12.40 -0.24 12.45
CA GLY A 174 11.06 -0.79 12.51
C GLY A 174 10.96 -2.14 11.80
N ILE A 175 11.42 -2.21 10.54
CA ILE A 175 11.44 -3.43 9.72
C ILE A 175 12.22 -4.56 10.41
N THR A 176 13.41 -4.27 10.96
CA THR A 176 14.21 -5.30 11.65
C THR A 176 13.53 -5.91 12.88
N MET A 177 12.56 -5.21 13.46
CA MET A 177 11.79 -5.65 14.64
C MET A 177 10.42 -6.23 14.30
N MET A 178 10.03 -6.31 13.01
CA MET A 178 8.71 -6.80 12.62
C MET A 178 8.55 -8.30 12.87
N LYS A 179 7.33 -8.68 13.30
CA LYS A 179 6.97 -10.08 13.53
C LYS A 179 6.70 -10.83 12.23
N ASN A 180 6.14 -10.15 11.24
CA ASN A 180 5.77 -10.70 9.95
C ASN A 180 6.77 -10.27 8.87
N PRO A 181 6.93 -11.08 7.81
CA PRO A 181 7.70 -10.67 6.63
C PRO A 181 7.17 -9.34 6.06
N ALA A 182 8.08 -8.41 5.80
CA ALA A 182 7.82 -7.18 5.08
C ALA A 182 8.39 -7.31 3.65
N PRO A 183 7.92 -6.50 2.68
CA PRO A 183 8.47 -6.48 1.32
C PRO A 183 9.99 -6.25 1.31
N MET A 184 10.47 -5.39 2.20
CA MET A 184 11.88 -5.29 2.53
C MET A 184 12.20 -6.26 3.68
N GLY A 185 12.99 -7.29 3.39
CA GLY A 185 13.44 -8.25 4.40
C GLY A 185 14.39 -7.63 5.44
N ARG A 186 14.57 -8.31 6.58
CA ARG A 186 15.46 -7.86 7.67
C ARG A 186 16.90 -7.68 7.22
N ALA A 187 17.41 -8.60 6.40
CA ALA A 187 18.77 -8.52 5.85
C ALA A 187 18.99 -7.22 5.06
N MET A 188 18.10 -6.93 4.10
CA MET A 188 18.13 -5.69 3.33
C MET A 188 17.99 -4.44 4.22
N ALA A 189 17.13 -4.49 5.25
CA ALA A 189 16.98 -3.39 6.19
C ALA A 189 18.27 -3.10 6.99
N TYR A 190 18.98 -4.15 7.43
CA TYR A 190 20.30 -3.99 8.07
C TYR A 190 21.34 -3.44 7.10
N LEU A 191 21.39 -3.97 5.86
CA LEU A 191 22.33 -3.50 4.84
C LEU A 191 22.15 -1.99 4.58
N ARG A 192 20.91 -1.53 4.41
CA ARG A 192 20.60 -0.11 4.19
C ARG A 192 20.95 0.78 5.39
N GLN A 193 20.77 0.30 6.62
CA GLN A 193 21.28 1.01 7.80
C GLN A 193 22.81 1.13 7.75
N GLY A 194 23.50 0.07 7.29
CA GLY A 194 24.96 0.08 7.11
C GLY A 194 25.41 1.07 6.04
N MET A 195 24.70 1.14 4.91
CA MET A 195 24.95 2.13 3.85
C MET A 195 24.79 3.56 4.36
N ILE A 196 23.74 3.85 5.15
CA ILE A 196 23.55 5.16 5.78
C ILE A 196 24.71 5.46 6.74
N ALA A 197 25.09 4.50 7.60
CA ALA A 197 26.20 4.68 8.54
C ALA A 197 27.53 4.97 7.83
N HIS A 198 27.80 4.30 6.70
CA HIS A 198 28.98 4.56 5.90
C HIS A 198 28.98 5.96 5.28
N ARG A 199 27.84 6.42 4.73
CA ARG A 199 27.68 7.80 4.24
C ARG A 199 27.90 8.84 5.35
N GLN A 200 27.61 8.49 6.60
CA GLN A 200 27.88 9.32 7.79
C GLN A 200 29.32 9.22 8.31
N GLY A 201 30.19 8.43 7.66
CA GLY A 201 31.60 8.24 8.05
C GLY A 201 31.83 7.17 9.13
N ASP A 202 30.78 6.49 9.60
CA ASP A 202 30.88 5.43 10.60
C ASP A 202 31.06 4.05 9.94
N THR A 203 32.24 3.86 9.32
CA THR A 203 32.59 2.61 8.61
C THR A 203 32.59 1.40 9.55
N ARG A 204 32.92 1.59 10.83
CA ARG A 204 32.88 0.52 11.84
C ARG A 204 31.44 0.02 12.02
N ARG A 205 30.49 0.93 12.22
CA ARG A 205 29.08 0.57 12.34
C ARG A 205 28.51 0.02 11.04
N ALA A 206 28.92 0.57 9.90
CA ALA A 206 28.54 0.07 8.59
C ALA A 206 28.90 -1.42 8.41
N ALA A 207 30.14 -1.80 8.76
CA ALA A 207 30.60 -3.18 8.70
C ALA A 207 29.81 -4.11 9.64
N ILE A 208 29.49 -3.66 10.86
CA ILE A 208 28.68 -4.45 11.81
C ILE A 208 27.29 -4.72 11.23
N LEU A 209 26.66 -3.71 10.64
CA LEU A 209 25.31 -3.82 10.09
C LEU A 209 25.28 -4.70 8.83
N ALA A 210 26.27 -4.58 7.95
CA ALA A 210 26.37 -5.42 6.76
C ALA A 210 26.68 -6.90 7.10
N LYS A 211 27.49 -7.17 8.14
CA LYS A 211 27.70 -8.54 8.65
C LYS A 211 26.42 -9.12 9.27
N LYS A 212 25.63 -8.31 9.96
CA LYS A 212 24.28 -8.72 10.41
C LYS A 212 23.37 -9.06 9.23
N ALA A 213 23.41 -8.25 8.16
CA ALA A 213 22.65 -8.55 6.95
C ALA A 213 23.01 -9.93 6.37
N GLN A 214 24.30 -10.28 6.28
CA GLN A 214 24.75 -11.62 5.86
C GLN A 214 24.34 -12.74 6.81
N THR A 215 24.22 -12.46 8.11
CA THR A 215 23.77 -13.47 9.09
C THR A 215 22.27 -13.74 8.93
N GLU A 216 21.48 -12.71 8.63
CA GLU A 216 20.05 -12.86 8.35
C GLU A 216 19.79 -13.52 6.98
N ASP A 217 20.62 -13.23 5.98
CA ASP A 217 20.57 -13.84 4.66
C ASP A 217 21.99 -14.03 4.09
N PRO A 218 22.56 -15.25 4.21
CA PRO A 218 23.89 -15.57 3.68
C PRO A 218 24.02 -15.46 2.16
N GLU A 219 22.90 -15.49 1.43
CA GLU A 219 22.88 -15.43 -0.04
C GLU A 219 22.72 -14.00 -0.56
N LEU A 220 22.55 -13.01 0.33
CA LEU A 220 22.44 -11.59 -0.07
C LEU A 220 23.76 -11.06 -0.63
N ALA A 221 23.87 -11.05 -1.97
CA ALA A 221 25.06 -10.64 -2.70
C ALA A 221 25.47 -9.19 -2.39
N GLU A 222 24.51 -8.28 -2.31
CA GLU A 222 24.73 -6.86 -2.07
C GLU A 222 25.41 -6.59 -0.72
N ALA A 223 25.19 -7.45 0.29
CA ALA A 223 25.86 -7.31 1.58
C ALA A 223 27.34 -7.75 1.51
N LYS A 224 27.64 -8.78 0.71
CA LYS A 224 29.03 -9.21 0.43
C LYS A 224 29.79 -8.13 -0.34
N GLU A 225 29.19 -7.61 -1.40
CA GLU A 225 29.77 -6.56 -2.23
C GLU A 225 30.02 -5.28 -1.42
N PHE A 226 29.05 -4.85 -0.62
CA PHE A 226 29.20 -3.67 0.23
C PHE A 226 30.32 -3.82 1.26
N LEU A 227 30.46 -5.00 1.89
CA LEU A 227 31.56 -5.25 2.83
C LEU A 227 32.93 -5.17 2.15
N GLN A 228 33.08 -5.73 0.94
CA GLN A 228 34.30 -5.61 0.15
C GLN A 228 34.59 -4.15 -0.18
N GLN A 229 33.58 -3.39 -0.61
CA GLN A 229 33.70 -1.97 -0.98
C GLN A 229 34.23 -1.12 0.19
N ILE A 230 33.78 -1.39 1.42
CA ILE A 230 34.20 -0.63 2.60
C ILE A 230 35.46 -1.20 3.29
N GLY A 231 36.13 -2.20 2.68
CA GLY A 231 37.34 -2.81 3.22
C GLY A 231 37.11 -3.69 4.45
N ALA A 232 35.90 -4.26 4.60
CA ALA A 232 35.49 -5.08 5.74
C ALA A 232 34.98 -6.48 5.36
N GLY A 233 35.21 -6.89 4.10
CA GLY A 233 34.87 -8.20 3.53
C GLY A 233 35.72 -9.36 4.03
#